data_AF-J9FSU4-F1
#
_entry.id   AF-J9FSU4-F1
#
_cell.length_a   1.000
_cell.length_b   1.000
_cell.length_c   1.000
_cell.angle_alpha   90.00
_cell.angle_beta   90.00
_cell.angle_gamma   90.00
#
_symmetry.space_group_name_H-M   'P 1'
#
loop_
_entity.id
_entity.type
_entity.pdbx_description
1 polymer ?
#
loop_
_entity_poly.entity_id
_entity_poly.type
_entity_poly.pdbx_seq_one_letter_code
_entity_poly.pdbx_strand_id
1 'polypeptide(L)'
;MQYDETTQDNVRRVAEALTNEKSAKFGIMMCGLFGNGKTTMLYALRNATNFLSDRGMWPEPKGIVITDAKEVGQYARDIRRFNDLRQKELLALEDMGREANEIVEYGNVISPVIDLLEYRYNHQLFTIITTNLRAEEIRAKYGPRIADRFNEMLDVIVFRGVSYRN
;
A
#
# COMPACT_ATOMS: atom_id res chain seq x y z
N MET A 1 -24.18 15.46 7.36
CA MET A 1 -22.92 15.11 8.06
C MET A 1 -21.83 15.93 7.40
N GLN A 2 -21.25 16.91 8.08
CA GLN A 2 -20.18 17.75 7.51
C GLN A 2 -18.85 17.07 7.80
N TYR A 3 -18.16 16.60 6.77
CA TYR A 3 -16.83 15.99 6.91
C TYR A 3 -15.84 17.07 7.34
N ASP A 4 -14.94 16.73 8.27
CA ASP A 4 -13.89 17.66 8.70
C ASP A 4 -12.93 17.99 7.55
N GLU A 5 -12.31 19.17 7.62
CA GLU A 5 -11.42 19.68 6.56
C GLU A 5 -10.24 18.73 6.27
N THR A 6 -9.75 18.01 7.29
CA THR A 6 -8.62 17.08 7.14
C THR A 6 -9.03 15.87 6.30
N THR A 7 -10.21 15.32 6.56
CA THR A 7 -10.77 14.24 5.74
C THR A 7 -10.93 14.67 4.29
N GLN A 8 -11.48 15.86 4.03
CA GLN A 8 -11.67 16.37 2.67
C GLN A 8 -10.34 16.57 1.93
N ASP A 9 -9.33 17.14 2.60
CA ASP A 9 -7.99 17.31 2.02
C ASP A 9 -7.31 15.97 1.72
N ASN A 10 -7.43 14.98 2.61
CA ASN A 10 -6.91 13.62 2.37
C ASN A 10 -7.59 12.97 1.16
N VAL A 11 -8.93 13.04 1.04
CA VAL A 11 -9.66 12.53 -0.13
C VAL A 11 -9.17 13.20 -1.41
N ARG A 12 -9.05 14.54 -1.41
CA ARG A 12 -8.59 15.30 -2.57
C ARG A 12 -7.19 14.89 -3.01
N ARG A 13 -6.23 14.79 -2.08
CA ARG A 13 -4.84 14.38 -2.40
C ARG A 13 -4.76 12.96 -2.94
N VAL A 14 -5.57 12.04 -2.40
CA VAL A 14 -5.65 10.67 -2.91
C VAL A 14 -6.22 10.65 -4.32
N ALA A 15 -7.30 11.39 -4.56
CA ALA A 15 -7.88 11.51 -5.90
C ALA A 15 -6.87 12.10 -6.90
N GLU A 16 -6.18 13.19 -6.54
CA GLU A 16 -5.14 13.80 -7.37
C GLU A 16 -4.01 12.81 -7.69
N ALA A 17 -3.53 12.03 -6.71
CA ALA A 17 -2.52 11.02 -6.94
C ALA A 17 -2.99 9.91 -7.91
N LEU A 18 -4.27 9.52 -7.84
CA LEU A 18 -4.84 8.49 -8.71
C LEU A 18 -5.12 8.97 -10.14
N THR A 19 -5.39 10.26 -10.33
CA THR A 19 -5.81 10.81 -11.62
C THR A 19 -4.77 11.70 -12.28
N ASN A 20 -3.57 11.82 -11.73
CA ASN A 20 -2.51 12.64 -12.31
C ASN A 20 -1.83 11.94 -13.49
N GLU A 21 -2.35 12.18 -14.69
CA GLU A 21 -1.82 11.63 -15.95
C GLU A 21 -0.36 12.01 -16.25
N LYS A 22 0.18 13.04 -15.58
CA LYS A 22 1.59 13.46 -15.73
C LYS A 22 2.53 12.73 -14.78
N SER A 23 2.00 12.01 -13.80
CA SER A 23 2.81 11.26 -12.83
C SER A 23 3.32 9.98 -13.48
N ALA A 24 4.62 9.72 -13.38
CA ALA A 24 5.20 8.41 -13.73
C ALA A 24 5.04 7.39 -12.60
N LYS A 25 4.44 7.79 -11.47
CA LYS A 25 4.30 6.95 -10.29
C LYS A 25 3.17 5.95 -10.47
N PHE A 26 3.37 4.77 -9.89
CA PHE A 26 2.47 3.63 -10.01
C PHE A 26 2.11 3.10 -8.61
N GLY A 27 1.83 4.03 -7.69
CA GLY A 27 1.43 3.66 -6.35
C GLY A 27 1.25 4.86 -5.44
N ILE A 28 0.66 4.58 -4.29
CA ILE A 28 0.36 5.59 -3.26
C ILE A 28 0.82 5.07 -1.92
N MET A 29 1.49 5.92 -1.14
CA MET A 29 1.76 5.66 0.26
C MET A 29 0.95 6.61 1.14
N MET A 30 0.11 6.05 2.00
CA MET A 30 -0.58 6.79 3.05
C MET A 30 0.21 6.62 4.36
N CYS A 31 0.78 7.69 4.88
CA CYS A 31 1.56 7.66 6.12
C CYS A 31 1.02 8.64 7.17
N GLY A 32 1.18 8.32 8.45
CA GLY A 32 0.68 9.15 9.56
C GLY A 32 0.47 8.34 10.82
N LEU A 33 0.09 8.97 11.93
CA LEU A 33 -0.11 8.28 13.21
C LEU A 33 -1.38 7.41 13.24
N PHE A 34 -1.56 6.69 14.35
CA PHE A 34 -2.70 5.80 14.58
C PHE A 34 -4.03 6.57 14.63
N GLY A 35 -5.07 5.98 14.04
CA GLY A 35 -6.42 6.54 14.13
C GLY A 35 -6.72 7.68 13.16
N ASN A 36 -5.80 8.03 12.25
CA ASN A 36 -5.98 9.17 11.33
C ASN A 36 -6.75 8.83 10.03
N GLY A 37 -7.35 7.64 9.91
CA GLY A 37 -8.22 7.30 8.77
C GLY A 37 -7.55 6.66 7.54
N LYS A 38 -6.26 6.28 7.60
CA LYS A 38 -5.55 5.60 6.48
C LYS A 38 -6.25 4.31 6.03
N THR A 39 -6.54 3.42 6.96
CA THR A 39 -7.26 2.16 6.71
C THR A 39 -8.66 2.45 6.15
N THR A 40 -9.38 3.42 6.72
CA THR A 40 -10.70 3.84 6.22
C THR A 40 -10.63 4.32 4.77
N MET A 41 -9.63 5.12 4.43
CA MET A 41 -9.39 5.57 3.05
C MET A 41 -9.10 4.38 2.12
N LEU A 42 -8.27 3.43 2.56
CA LEU A 42 -7.97 2.24 1.77
C LEU A 42 -9.23 1.42 1.46
N TYR A 43 -10.12 1.23 2.44
CA TYR A 43 -11.40 0.55 2.21
C TYR A 43 -12.33 1.38 1.31
N ALA A 44 -12.35 2.70 1.45
CA ALA A 44 -13.11 3.57 0.56
C ALA A 44 -12.64 3.46 -0.90
N LEU A 45 -11.32 3.41 -1.13
CA LEU A 45 -10.74 3.18 -2.45
C LEU A 45 -11.17 1.83 -3.02
N ARG A 46 -11.05 0.75 -2.23
CA ARG A 46 -11.52 -0.59 -2.65
C ARG A 46 -13.00 -0.56 -3.06
N ASN A 47 -13.85 0.08 -2.27
CA ASN A 47 -15.28 0.17 -2.57
C ASN A 47 -15.56 0.99 -3.83
N ALA A 48 -14.83 2.09 -4.05
CA ALA A 48 -14.93 2.88 -5.27
C ALA A 48 -14.47 2.09 -6.51
N THR A 49 -13.35 1.38 -6.41
CA THR A 49 -12.86 0.50 -7.49
C THR A 49 -13.88 -0.58 -7.81
N ASN A 50 -14.44 -1.27 -6.81
CA ASN A 50 -15.45 -2.29 -7.02
C ASN A 50 -16.71 -1.70 -7.67
N PHE A 51 -17.20 -0.55 -7.18
CA PHE A 51 -18.36 0.12 -7.75
C PHE A 51 -18.17 0.45 -9.23
N LEU A 52 -17.01 0.97 -9.61
CA LEU A 52 -16.67 1.28 -11.00
C LEU A 52 -16.52 -0.02 -11.84
N SER A 53 -15.99 -1.10 -11.25
CA SER A 53 -15.83 -2.40 -11.90
C SER A 53 -17.19 -3.03 -12.21
N ASP A 54 -18.12 -2.99 -11.25
CA ASP A 54 -19.49 -3.50 -11.40
C ASP A 54 -20.29 -2.73 -12.46
N ARG A 55 -19.87 -1.49 -12.76
CA ARG A 55 -20.45 -0.65 -13.82
C ARG A 55 -19.82 -0.89 -15.19
N GLY A 56 -18.86 -1.80 -15.32
CA GLY A 56 -18.18 -2.09 -16.58
C GLY A 56 -17.21 -0.99 -17.02
N MET A 57 -16.69 -0.20 -16.08
CA MET A 57 -15.73 0.87 -16.39
C MET A 57 -14.32 0.36 -16.70
N TRP A 58 -14.07 -0.94 -16.56
CA TRP A 58 -12.85 -1.60 -16.99
C TRP A 58 -13.14 -2.74 -17.98
N PRO A 59 -12.20 -3.05 -18.90
CA PRO A 59 -12.33 -4.18 -19.83
C PRO A 59 -12.46 -5.53 -19.11
N GLU A 60 -11.85 -5.65 -17.94
CA GLU A 60 -11.91 -6.83 -17.07
C GLU A 60 -12.21 -6.37 -15.64
N PRO A 61 -12.88 -7.21 -14.82
CA PRO A 61 -13.15 -6.89 -13.43
C PRO A 61 -11.87 -6.55 -12.67
N LYS A 62 -11.83 -5.38 -12.03
CA LYS A 62 -10.71 -4.92 -11.21
C LYS A 62 -11.13 -4.85 -9.74
N GLY A 63 -10.21 -5.18 -8.85
CA GLY A 63 -10.44 -5.10 -7.41
C GLY A 63 -9.12 -4.93 -6.66
N ILE A 64 -9.13 -4.09 -5.64
CA ILE A 64 -7.98 -3.92 -4.75
C ILE A 64 -7.94 -5.12 -3.80
N VAL A 65 -6.89 -5.92 -3.90
CA VAL A 65 -6.57 -6.94 -2.89
C VAL A 65 -5.87 -6.25 -1.74
N ILE A 66 -6.40 -6.38 -0.53
CA ILE A 66 -5.81 -5.82 0.69
C ILE A 66 -5.14 -6.97 1.46
N THR A 67 -3.90 -6.77 1.89
CA THR A 67 -3.13 -7.75 2.66
C THR A 67 -2.36 -7.03 3.76
N ASP A 68 -2.53 -7.45 5.01
CA ASP A 68 -1.71 -6.94 6.12
C ASP A 68 -0.25 -7.36 5.91
N ALA A 69 0.70 -6.46 6.15
CA ALA A 69 2.12 -6.72 5.95
C ALA A 69 2.63 -7.94 6.73
N LYS A 70 2.02 -8.27 7.88
CA LYS A 70 2.35 -9.48 8.66
C LYS A 70 1.91 -10.77 7.98
N GLU A 71 0.84 -10.74 7.18
CA GLU A 71 0.36 -11.91 6.46
C GLU A 71 1.27 -12.28 5.29
N VAL A 72 2.01 -11.32 4.73
CA VAL A 72 2.94 -11.55 3.61
C VAL A 72 3.95 -12.66 3.93
N GLY A 73 4.43 -12.73 5.17
CA GLY A 73 5.31 -13.81 5.61
C GLY A 73 4.66 -15.19 5.56
N GLN A 74 3.35 -15.28 5.79
CA GLN A 74 2.60 -16.53 5.65
C GLN A 74 2.41 -16.92 4.18
N TYR A 75 2.14 -15.94 3.30
CA TYR A 75 2.07 -16.17 1.86
C TYR A 75 3.42 -16.70 1.33
N ALA A 76 4.54 -16.15 1.79
CA ALA A 76 5.87 -16.55 1.35
C ALA A 76 6.25 -18.01 1.69
N ARG A 77 5.54 -18.66 2.61
CA ARG A 77 5.72 -20.10 2.90
C ARG A 77 5.19 -21.01 1.79
N ASP A 78 4.28 -20.51 0.95
CA ASP A 78 3.77 -21.21 -0.23
C ASP A 78 4.07 -20.38 -1.47
N ILE A 79 5.06 -20.81 -2.24
CA ILE A 79 5.52 -20.11 -3.43
C ILE A 79 4.40 -19.79 -4.42
N ARG A 80 3.38 -20.64 -4.54
CA ARG A 80 2.23 -20.38 -5.43
C ARG A 80 1.40 -19.23 -4.90
N ARG A 81 1.05 -19.26 -3.61
CA ARG A 81 0.30 -18.18 -2.96
C ARG A 81 1.05 -16.86 -2.99
N PHE A 82 2.37 -16.88 -2.77
CA PHE A 82 3.19 -15.69 -2.84
C PHE A 82 3.28 -15.14 -4.28
N ASN A 83 3.41 -16.02 -5.27
CA ASN A 83 3.36 -15.63 -6.69
C ASN A 83 2.03 -14.99 -7.04
N ASP A 84 0.91 -15.60 -6.63
CA ASP A 84 -0.43 -15.06 -6.88
C ASP A 84 -0.62 -13.68 -6.23
N LEU A 85 -0.06 -13.48 -5.03
CA LEU A 85 -0.13 -12.21 -4.31
C LEU A 85 0.70 -11.12 -5.01
N ARG A 86 1.97 -11.39 -5.31
CA ARG A 86 2.88 -10.38 -5.88
C ARG A 86 2.47 -9.93 -7.29
N GLN A 87 1.75 -10.79 -8.03
CA GLN A 87 1.24 -10.53 -9.38
C GLN A 87 -0.11 -9.80 -9.43
N LYS A 88 -0.77 -9.54 -8.30
CA LYS A 88 -2.03 -8.79 -8.29
C LYS A 88 -1.84 -7.43 -8.94
N GLU A 89 -2.66 -7.09 -9.93
CA GLU A 89 -2.57 -5.81 -10.63
C GLU A 89 -2.73 -4.63 -9.66
N LEU A 90 -3.71 -4.71 -8.76
CA LEU A 90 -3.97 -3.74 -7.69
C LEU A 90 -3.79 -4.41 -6.32
N LEU A 91 -2.67 -4.13 -5.66
CA LEU A 91 -2.38 -4.64 -4.32
C LEU A 91 -2.25 -3.49 -3.32
N ALA A 92 -2.89 -3.63 -2.18
CA ALA A 92 -2.69 -2.79 -1.02
C ALA A 92 -2.00 -3.55 0.11
N LEU A 93 -0.84 -3.08 0.51
CA LEU A 93 -0.10 -3.54 1.67
C LEU A 93 -0.52 -2.70 2.89
N GLU A 94 -1.33 -3.30 3.76
CA GLU A 94 -1.86 -2.64 4.94
C GLU A 94 -0.86 -2.70 6.12
N ASP A 95 -0.74 -1.59 6.84
CA ASP A 95 0.05 -1.44 8.06
C ASP A 95 1.50 -1.95 7.93
N MET A 96 2.18 -1.56 6.85
CA MET A 96 3.61 -1.81 6.66
C MET A 96 4.43 -1.19 7.79
N GLY A 97 5.36 -1.94 8.36
CA GLY A 97 6.29 -1.50 9.40
C GLY A 97 6.27 -2.32 10.69
N ARG A 98 5.31 -3.24 10.84
CA ARG A 98 5.08 -4.04 12.07
C ARG A 98 5.34 -5.54 11.88
N GLU A 99 5.59 -5.97 10.66
CA GLU A 99 6.07 -7.29 10.30
C GLU A 99 7.55 -7.48 10.67
N ALA A 100 7.98 -8.73 10.74
CA ALA A 100 9.40 -9.08 10.82
C ALA A 100 10.07 -8.81 9.46
N ASN A 101 11.28 -8.26 9.48
CA ASN A 101 12.06 -8.01 8.26
C ASN A 101 12.46 -9.31 7.57
N GLU A 102 12.94 -10.25 8.38
CA GLU A 102 13.44 -11.55 7.95
C GLU A 102 12.67 -12.64 8.69
N ILE A 103 12.37 -13.73 7.99
CA ILE A 103 11.86 -14.95 8.59
C ILE A 103 12.70 -16.14 8.13
N VAL A 104 12.84 -17.14 9.00
CA VAL A 104 13.51 -18.40 8.67
C VAL A 104 12.45 -19.39 8.19
N GLU A 105 12.59 -19.85 6.94
CA GLU A 105 11.71 -20.83 6.32
C GLU A 105 12.56 -21.94 5.71
N TYR A 106 12.40 -23.17 6.20
CA TYR A 106 13.22 -24.34 5.80
C TYR A 106 14.74 -24.10 5.82
N GLY A 107 15.23 -23.29 6.78
CA GLY A 107 16.66 -22.96 6.91
C GLY A 107 17.13 -21.81 6.01
N ASN A 108 16.29 -21.29 5.13
CA ASN A 108 16.57 -20.09 4.35
C ASN A 108 16.06 -18.85 5.08
N VAL A 109 16.88 -17.79 5.10
CA VAL A 109 16.45 -16.47 5.53
C VAL A 109 15.83 -15.78 4.33
N ILE A 110 14.57 -15.40 4.43
CA ILE A 110 13.85 -14.65 3.40
C ILE A 110 13.31 -13.35 3.96
N SER A 111 13.06 -12.37 3.08
CA SER A 111 12.57 -11.04 3.45
C SER A 111 11.26 -10.73 2.71
N PRO A 112 10.13 -11.36 3.09
CA PRO A 112 8.92 -11.45 2.27
C PRO A 112 8.36 -10.12 1.77
N VAL A 113 8.32 -9.10 2.64
CA VAL A 113 7.81 -7.78 2.26
C VAL A 113 8.78 -7.07 1.32
N ILE A 114 10.08 -7.20 1.54
CA ILE A 114 11.10 -6.65 0.64
C ILE A 114 10.96 -7.32 -0.73
N ASP A 115 10.95 -8.65 -0.79
CA ASP A 115 10.83 -9.42 -2.03
C ASP A 115 9.55 -9.10 -2.81
N LEU A 116 8.44 -8.91 -2.09
CA LEU A 116 7.16 -8.47 -2.66
C LEU A 116 7.29 -7.08 -3.31
N LEU A 117 7.84 -6.11 -2.58
CA LEU A 117 7.99 -4.73 -3.06
C LEU A 117 8.97 -4.64 -4.23
N GLU A 118 10.08 -5.38 -4.18
CA GLU A 118 11.05 -5.45 -5.28
C GLU A 118 10.40 -5.99 -6.57
N TYR A 119 9.63 -7.07 -6.45
CA TYR A 119 8.93 -7.65 -7.59
C TYR A 119 7.97 -6.65 -8.21
N ARG A 120 7.14 -6.00 -7.38
CA ARG A 120 6.11 -5.05 -7.85
C ARG A 120 6.71 -3.79 -8.45
N TYR A 121 7.82 -3.30 -7.91
CA TYR A 121 8.59 -2.22 -8.53
C TYR A 121 9.11 -2.63 -9.91
N ASN A 122 9.77 -3.79 -10.04
CA ASN A 122 10.34 -4.25 -11.30
C ASN A 122 9.29 -4.48 -12.41
N HIS A 123 8.05 -4.78 -12.04
CA HIS A 123 6.94 -5.00 -12.97
C HIS A 123 5.97 -3.82 -13.04
N GLN A 124 6.29 -2.71 -12.39
CA GLN A 124 5.47 -1.48 -12.34
C GLN A 124 3.99 -1.74 -11.95
N LEU A 125 3.76 -2.67 -11.02
CA LEU A 125 2.41 -3.03 -10.57
C LEU A 125 1.88 -2.03 -9.56
N PHE A 126 0.62 -1.61 -9.73
CA PHE A 126 0.06 -0.53 -8.92
C PHE A 126 -0.05 -0.92 -7.44
N THR A 127 0.63 -0.16 -6.57
CA THR A 127 0.78 -0.55 -5.16
C THR A 127 0.30 0.54 -4.22
N ILE A 128 -0.63 0.21 -3.32
CA ILE A 128 -1.05 1.08 -2.23
C ILE A 128 -0.37 0.60 -0.95
N ILE A 129 0.21 1.51 -0.18
CA ILE A 129 0.85 1.19 1.10
C ILE A 129 0.21 2.07 2.17
N THR A 130 -0.12 1.47 3.32
CA THR A 130 -0.39 2.24 4.53
C THR A 130 0.71 1.97 5.55
N THR A 131 1.16 3.01 6.25
CA THR A 131 2.21 2.86 7.27
C THR A 131 2.11 3.92 8.35
N ASN A 132 2.63 3.61 9.54
CA ASN A 132 2.86 4.60 10.59
C ASN A 132 4.33 5.07 10.64
N LEU A 133 5.19 4.52 9.78
CA LEU A 133 6.61 4.86 9.73
C LEU A 133 6.85 6.20 9.03
N ARG A 134 7.85 6.92 9.52
CA ARG A 134 8.49 8.05 8.85
C ARG A 134 9.52 7.56 7.83
N ALA A 135 9.95 8.45 6.94
CA ALA A 135 10.92 8.12 5.89
C ALA A 135 12.24 7.53 6.45
N GLU A 136 12.73 8.06 7.57
CA GLU A 136 13.95 7.55 8.24
C GLU A 136 13.75 6.13 8.78
N GLU A 137 12.58 5.85 9.36
CA GLU A 137 12.24 4.52 9.89
C GLU A 137 12.05 3.50 8.75
N ILE A 138 11.49 3.91 7.62
CA ILE A 138 11.44 3.10 6.40
C ILE A 138 12.85 2.76 5.93
N ARG A 139 13.74 3.76 5.81
CA ARG A 139 15.12 3.55 5.37
C ARG A 139 15.90 2.64 6.33
N ALA A 140 15.69 2.80 7.64
CA ALA A 140 16.31 1.95 8.65
C ALA A 140 15.80 0.51 8.59
N LYS A 141 14.49 0.31 8.37
CA LYS A 141 13.86 -1.00 8.38
C LYS A 141 14.05 -1.79 7.09
N TYR A 142 13.86 -1.16 5.93
CA TYR A 142 13.86 -1.84 4.62
C TYR A 142 15.11 -1.54 3.77
N GLY A 143 16.01 -0.70 4.28
CA GLY A 143 17.25 -0.33 3.62
C GLY A 143 17.09 0.80 2.58
N PRO A 144 18.22 1.38 2.14
CA PRO A 144 18.24 2.53 1.24
C PRO A 144 17.61 2.23 -0.12
N ARG A 145 17.81 1.01 -0.64
CA ARG A 145 17.30 0.57 -1.95
C ARG A 145 15.77 0.63 -2.02
N ILE A 146 15.07 0.15 -1.00
CA ILE A 146 13.60 0.21 -0.95
C ILE A 146 13.13 1.66 -0.76
N ALA A 147 13.79 2.42 0.11
CA ALA A 147 13.45 3.83 0.31
C ALA A 147 13.58 4.66 -0.97
N ASP A 148 14.62 4.44 -1.77
CA ASP A 148 14.82 5.15 -3.03
C ASP A 148 13.77 4.75 -4.07
N ARG A 149 13.44 3.46 -4.19
CA ARG A 149 12.35 2.96 -5.04
C ARG A 149 10.99 3.54 -4.66
N PHE A 150 10.72 3.74 -3.37
CA PHE A 150 9.49 4.38 -2.92
C PHE A 150 9.38 5.82 -3.41
N ASN A 151 10.49 6.58 -3.43
CA ASN A 151 10.48 7.94 -3.96
C ASN A 151 10.13 7.97 -5.46
N GLU A 152 10.57 6.95 -6.20
CA GLU A 152 10.27 6.81 -7.63
C GLU A 152 8.83 6.34 -7.89
N MET A 153 8.33 5.36 -7.14
CA MET A 153 7.07 4.70 -7.46
C MET A 153 5.84 5.20 -6.71
N LEU A 154 5.98 5.90 -5.57
CA LEU A 154 4.85 6.24 -4.69
C LEU A 154 4.59 7.74 -4.58
N ASP A 155 3.32 8.12 -4.74
CA ASP A 155 2.82 9.39 -4.24
C ASP A 155 2.55 9.31 -2.74
N VAL A 156 3.31 10.08 -1.96
CA VAL A 156 3.28 10.04 -0.49
C VAL A 156 2.27 11.06 0.03
N ILE A 157 1.25 10.57 0.73
CA ILE A 157 0.16 11.35 1.29
C ILE A 157 0.23 11.24 2.82
N VAL A 158 0.51 12.37 3.47
CA VAL A 158 0.64 12.45 4.93
C VAL A 158 -0.72 12.74 5.54
N PHE A 159 -1.27 11.75 6.25
CA PHE A 159 -2.50 11.83 7.03
C PHE A 159 -2.21 12.51 8.37
N ARG A 160 -2.47 13.82 8.42
CA ARG A 160 -2.34 14.65 9.62
C ARG A 160 -3.63 14.57 10.46
N GLY A 161 -3.60 15.05 11.69
CA GLY A 161 -4.78 15.12 12.56
C GLY A 161 -4.68 14.29 13.85
N VAL A 162 -5.63 14.54 14.75
CA VAL A 162 -5.85 13.74 15.97
C VAL A 162 -6.52 12.42 15.60
N SER A 163 -6.33 11.40 16.44
CA SER A 163 -6.99 10.10 16.28
C SER A 163 -8.51 10.27 16.27
N TYR A 164 -9.19 9.65 15.30
CA TYR A 164 -10.65 9.54 15.26
C TYR A 164 -11.19 8.44 16.19
N ARG A 165 -10.32 7.69 16.88
CA ARG A 165 -10.67 6.67 17.88
C ARG A 165 -10.86 7.33 19.24
N ASN A 166 -11.94 8.10 19.39
CA ASN A 166 -12.39 8.62 20.69
C ASN A 166 -13.56 7.80 21.20
#